data_AF-A0A2R6PT26-F1
#
_entry.id   AF-A0A2R6PT26-F1
#
_cell.length_a   1.000
_cell.length_b   1.000
_cell.length_c   1.000
_cell.angle_alpha   90.00
_cell.angle_beta   90.00
_cell.angle_gamma   90.00
#
_symmetry.space_group_name_H-M   'P 1'
#
loop_
_entity.id
_entity.type
_entity.pdbx_description
1 polymer ?
#
loop_
_entity_poly.entity_id
_entity_poly.type
_entity_poly.pdbx_seq_one_letter_code
_entity_poly.pdbx_strand_id
1 'polypeptide(L)'
;MSMLEAAHEIDIDLEGACEGSLACSTCHVIVMDMEYYNKLEDPTDEENDMLDLAFGLTDTSRLGCQVIATPELDGLRLALPAATRNFAVDGYKPKPH
;
A
#
# COMPACT_ATOMS: atom_id res chain seq x y z
N MET A 1 4.62 5.02 -11.80
CA MET A 1 3.28 4.69 -11.31
C MET A 1 3.43 3.80 -10.11
N SER A 2 2.90 4.24 -8.97
CA SER A 2 2.82 3.46 -7.75
C SER A 2 1.65 2.46 -7.81
N MET A 3 1.67 1.44 -6.96
CA MET A 3 0.54 0.51 -6.84
C MET A 3 -0.73 1.21 -6.33
N LEU A 4 -0.59 2.29 -5.55
CA LEU A 4 -1.71 3.14 -5.15
C LEU A 4 -2.38 3.81 -6.37
N GLU A 5 -1.59 4.48 -7.21
CA GLU A 5 -2.10 5.12 -8.44
C GLU A 5 -2.72 4.10 -9.38
N ALA A 6 -2.05 2.96 -9.60
CA ALA A 6 -2.55 1.89 -10.45
C ALA A 6 -3.89 1.35 -9.95
N ALA A 7 -4.05 1.15 -8.64
CA ALA A 7 -5.29 0.69 -8.04
C ALA A 7 -6.44 1.70 -8.24
N HIS A 8 -6.16 3.00 -8.07
CA HIS A 8 -7.16 4.06 -8.29
C HIS A 8 -7.58 4.17 -9.75
N GLU A 9 -6.66 4.03 -10.70
CA GLU A 9 -6.97 4.06 -12.14
C GLU A 9 -7.94 2.96 -12.57
N ILE A 10 -7.92 1.81 -11.88
CA ILE A 10 -8.77 0.65 -12.17
C ILE A 10 -9.90 0.44 -11.14
N ASP A 11 -10.18 1.46 -10.32
CA ASP A 11 -11.28 1.48 -9.33
C ASP A 11 -11.21 0.34 -8.29
N ILE A 12 -9.99 -0.04 -7.89
CA ILE A 12 -9.76 -0.88 -6.71
C ILE A 12 -9.85 -0.02 -5.46
N ASP A 13 -10.56 -0.50 -4.45
CA ASP A 13 -10.77 0.14 -3.14
C ASP A 13 -9.52 0.07 -2.25
N LEU A 14 -8.37 0.50 -2.79
CA LEU A 14 -7.14 0.72 -2.05
C LEU A 14 -7.14 2.17 -1.54
N GLU A 15 -7.15 2.32 -0.24
CA GLU A 15 -7.20 3.65 0.36
C GLU A 15 -5.86 4.38 0.23
N GLY A 16 -5.90 5.71 0.17
CA GLY A 16 -4.71 6.56 0.04
C GLY A 16 -4.92 7.92 0.69
N ALA A 17 -5.22 7.95 1.99
CA ALA A 17 -5.63 9.18 2.69
C ALA A 17 -4.61 10.33 2.66
N CYS A 18 -3.32 10.03 2.52
CA CYS A 18 -2.26 11.02 2.38
C CYS A 18 -1.79 11.25 0.93
N GLU A 19 -2.51 10.69 -0.05
CA GLU A 19 -2.21 10.90 -1.47
C GLU A 19 -0.78 10.44 -1.86
N GLY A 20 -0.27 9.42 -1.16
CA GLY A 20 1.07 8.88 -1.38
C GLY A 20 2.21 9.66 -0.71
N SER A 21 1.92 10.66 0.12
CA SER A 21 2.92 11.52 0.80
C SER A 21 3.68 10.85 1.96
N LEU A 22 3.66 9.52 2.07
CA LEU A 22 4.31 8.76 3.15
C LEU A 22 3.91 9.22 4.58
N ALA A 23 2.66 9.66 4.75
CA ALA A 23 2.16 10.23 6.01
C ALA A 23 1.02 9.42 6.66
N CYS A 24 0.71 8.24 6.12
CA CYS A 24 -0.27 7.31 6.67
C CYS A 24 0.00 5.88 6.21
N SER A 25 -0.74 4.92 6.75
CA SER A 25 -0.67 3.49 6.37
C SER A 25 -1.95 2.95 5.74
N THR A 26 -2.80 3.83 5.20
CA THR A 26 -4.08 3.43 4.58
C THR A 26 -3.90 2.71 3.24
N CYS A 27 -2.77 2.94 2.56
CA CYS A 27 -2.40 2.22 1.34
C CYS A 27 -1.64 0.91 1.59
N HIS A 28 -1.72 0.37 2.81
CA HIS A 28 -1.05 -0.88 3.17
C HIS A 28 -1.48 -2.03 2.24
N VAL A 29 -0.49 -2.70 1.67
CA VAL A 29 -0.64 -3.91 0.84
C VAL A 29 0.30 -5.00 1.34
N ILE A 30 -0.04 -6.26 1.05
CA ILE A 30 0.78 -7.43 1.38
C ILE A 30 1.24 -8.08 0.08
N VAL A 31 2.56 -8.24 -0.09
CA VAL A 31 3.13 -8.91 -1.26
C VAL A 31 3.00 -10.42 -1.07
N MET A 32 2.22 -11.07 -1.93
CA MET A 32 1.87 -12.48 -1.74
C MET A 32 3.02 -13.46 -2.01
N ASP A 33 3.97 -13.05 -2.84
CA ASP A 33 5.00 -13.91 -3.40
C ASP A 33 6.39 -13.37 -3.05
N MET A 34 7.15 -14.12 -2.24
CA MET A 34 8.50 -13.73 -1.77
C MET A 34 9.47 -13.45 -2.93
N GLU A 35 9.30 -14.10 -4.08
CA GLU A 35 10.13 -13.86 -5.26
C GLU A 35 10.00 -12.43 -5.78
N TYR A 36 8.82 -11.80 -5.63
CA TYR A 36 8.60 -10.42 -6.04
C TYR A 36 8.94 -9.46 -4.91
N TYR A 37 8.66 -9.83 -3.65
CA TYR A 37 9.06 -9.03 -2.50
C TYR A 37 10.57 -8.77 -2.51
N ASN A 38 11.38 -9.79 -2.78
CA ASN A 38 12.84 -9.69 -2.86
C ASN A 38 13.36 -8.87 -4.06
N LYS A 39 12.50 -8.52 -5.03
CA LYS A 39 12.85 -7.62 -6.15
C LYS A 39 12.55 -6.17 -5.82
N LEU A 40 11.76 -5.90 -4.78
CA LEU A 40 11.48 -4.54 -4.34
C LEU A 40 12.69 -3.97 -3.61
N GLU A 41 12.84 -2.66 -3.64
CA GLU A 41 13.75 -1.97 -2.73
C GLU A 41 13.25 -2.17 -1.29
N ASP A 42 14.19 -2.31 -0.35
CA ASP A 42 13.85 -2.42 1.07
C ASP A 42 13.04 -1.19 1.51
N PRO A 43 12.04 -1.35 2.39
CA PRO A 43 11.30 -0.22 2.92
C PRO A 43 12.23 0.73 3.67
N THR A 44 12.03 2.03 3.48
CA THR A 44 12.77 3.06 4.21
C THR A 44 12.38 3.05 5.70
N ASP A 45 13.19 3.65 6.56
CA ASP A 45 12.85 3.80 7.99
C ASP A 45 11.50 4.53 8.17
N GLU A 46 11.25 5.59 7.38
CA GLU A 46 9.98 6.33 7.38
C GLU A 46 8.79 5.46 6.92
N GLU A 47 9.01 4.56 5.94
CA GLU A 47 7.99 3.60 5.53
C GLU A 47 7.69 2.60 6.65
N ASN A 48 8.72 2.07 7.31
CA ASN A 48 8.57 1.15 8.44
C ASN A 48 7.84 1.80 9.62
N ASP A 49 8.17 3.05 9.96
CA ASP A 49 7.48 3.81 11.00
C ASP A 49 5.97 3.92 10.73
N MET A 50 5.58 4.06 9.46
CA MET A 50 4.17 4.06 9.06
C MET A 50 3.57 2.65 9.01
N LEU A 51 4.33 1.64 8.59
CA LEU A 51 3.85 0.24 8.58
C LEU A 51 3.59 -0.31 9.98
N ASP A 52 4.36 0.11 10.99
CA ASP A 52 4.13 -0.22 12.41
C ASP A 52 2.74 0.21 12.91
N LEU A 53 2.16 1.18 12.22
CA LEU A 53 0.84 1.72 12.51
C LEU A 53 -0.28 0.98 11.75
N ALA A 54 0.06 0.12 10.80
CA ALA A 54 -0.87 -0.59 9.93
C ALA A 54 -1.61 -1.73 10.65
N PHE A 55 -2.84 -2.00 10.21
CA PHE A 55 -3.61 -3.13 10.71
C PHE A 55 -3.23 -4.40 9.94
N GLY A 56 -2.94 -5.50 10.66
CA GLY A 56 -2.59 -6.77 10.02
C GLY A 56 -1.22 -6.73 9.33
N LEU A 57 -0.24 -6.04 9.93
CA LEU A 57 1.14 -6.03 9.46
C LEU A 57 1.71 -7.45 9.34
N THR A 58 2.52 -7.68 8.30
CA THR A 58 3.18 -8.95 7.97
C THR A 58 4.60 -8.67 7.51
N ASP A 59 5.44 -9.71 7.43
CA ASP A 59 6.84 -9.59 7.00
C ASP A 59 7.00 -9.13 5.53
N THR A 60 5.94 -9.19 4.73
CA THR A 60 5.92 -8.81 3.31
C THR A 60 5.02 -7.61 3.03
N SER A 61 4.63 -6.90 4.09
CA SER A 61 3.83 -5.70 3.99
C SER A 61 4.62 -4.53 3.43
N ARG A 62 3.98 -3.75 2.57
CA ARG A 62 4.52 -2.51 2.00
C ARG A 62 3.44 -1.43 1.97
N LEU A 63 3.85 -0.17 1.86
CA LEU A 63 2.93 0.90 1.51
C LEU A 63 2.78 0.95 -0.02
N GLY A 64 1.55 0.78 -0.51
CA GLY A 64 1.26 0.73 -1.94
C GLY A 64 1.71 1.98 -2.71
N CYS A 65 1.83 3.13 -2.04
CA CYS A 65 2.39 4.34 -2.64
C CYS A 65 3.92 4.28 -2.86
N GLN A 66 4.64 3.45 -2.10
CA GLN A 66 6.10 3.27 -2.22
C GLN A 66 6.48 2.11 -3.15
N VAL A 67 5.52 1.22 -3.46
CA VAL A 67 5.74 0.14 -4.44
C VAL A 67 5.57 0.70 -5.85
N ILE A 68 6.67 0.84 -6.59
CA ILE A 68 6.68 1.37 -7.96
C ILE A 68 6.62 0.23 -8.97
N ALA A 69 5.70 0.33 -9.93
CA ALA A 69 5.57 -0.66 -11.00
C ALA A 69 6.82 -0.65 -11.91
N THR A 70 7.42 -1.83 -12.08
CA THR A 70 8.53 -2.08 -13.01
C THR A 70 8.26 -3.33 -13.85
N PRO A 71 8.90 -3.51 -15.02
CA PRO A 71 8.72 -4.72 -15.82
C PRO A 71 9.08 -6.03 -15.08
N GLU A 72 9.94 -5.98 -14.06
CA GLU A 72 10.36 -7.14 -13.28
C GLU A 72 9.29 -7.64 -12.29
N LEU A 73 8.30 -6.80 -12.05
CA LEU A 73 7.12 -7.06 -11.21
C LEU A 73 5.90 -7.52 -12.01
N ASP A 74 6.06 -7.83 -13.30
CA ASP A 74 4.97 -8.42 -14.09
C ASP A 74 4.50 -9.75 -13.47
N GLY A 75 3.20 -9.84 -13.18
CA GLY A 75 2.60 -10.94 -12.43
C GLY A 75 2.57 -10.78 -10.90
N LEU A 76 3.06 -9.66 -10.34
CA LEU A 76 2.98 -9.37 -8.91
C LEU A 76 1.52 -9.46 -8.41
N ARG A 77 1.34 -10.16 -7.29
CA ARG A 77 0.06 -10.26 -6.59
C ARG A 77 0.13 -9.56 -5.25
N LEU A 78 -0.84 -8.69 -5.01
CA LEU A 78 -1.00 -7.95 -3.77
C LEU A 78 -2.31 -8.38 -3.10
N ALA A 79 -2.27 -8.59 -1.80
CA ALA A 79 -3.47 -8.67 -0.98
C ALA A 79 -3.71 -7.35 -0.26
N LEU A 80 -4.99 -6.97 -0.15
CA LEU A 80 -5.43 -5.86 0.67
C LEU A 80 -5.74 -6.37 2.08
N PRO A 81 -5.28 -5.70 3.15
CA PRO A 81 -5.63 -6.06 4.52
C PRO A 81 -7.15 -5.90 4.74
N ALA A 82 -7.69 -6.67 5.68
CA ALA A 82 -9.14 -6.69 5.95
C ALA A 82 -9.68 -5.35 6.50
N ALA A 83 -8.79 -4.49 7.00
CA ALA A 83 -9.10 -3.14 7.45
C ALA A 83 -7.87 -2.25 7.31
N THR A 84 -8.09 -0.96 7.11
CA THR A 84 -7.06 0.09 7.08
C THR A 84 -7.24 0.99 8.30
N ARG A 85 -6.15 1.54 8.84
CA ARG A 85 -6.23 2.48 9.96
C ARG A 85 -6.43 3.90 9.43
N ASN A 86 -7.69 4.29 9.26
CA ASN A 86 -8.06 5.66 8.92
C ASN A 86 -8.68 6.40 10.13
N PHE A 87 -8.37 7.69 10.29
CA PHE A 87 -9.00 8.59 11.27
C PHE A 87 -10.39 9.09 10.82
N ALA A 88 -10.87 8.71 9.64
CA ALA A 88 -12.22 9.04 9.19
C ALA A 88 -13.27 8.48 10.17
N VAL A 89 -14.05 9.40 10.74
CA VAL A 89 -15.26 9.08 11.51
C VAL A 89 -16.28 8.39 10.60
N ASP A 90 -16.67 7.17 10.98
CA ASP A 90 -17.72 6.29 10.43
C ASP A 90 -18.20 6.56 8.98
N GLY A 91 -17.76 5.72 8.04
CA GLY A 91 -18.39 5.52 6.74
C GLY A 91 -18.02 6.51 5.62
N TYR A 92 -17.16 7.50 5.90
CA TYR A 92 -16.68 8.44 4.89
C TYR A 92 -15.52 7.83 4.09
N LYS A 93 -15.77 7.48 2.82
CA LYS A 93 -14.72 7.13 1.84
C LYS A 93 -14.29 8.40 1.09
N PRO A 94 -13.07 8.93 1.32
CA PRO A 94 -12.57 10.04 0.52
C PRO A 94 -12.43 9.59 -0.94
N LYS A 95 -12.96 10.38 -1.87
CA LYS A 95 -12.71 10.15 -3.30
C LYS A 95 -11.30 10.65 -3.64
N PRO A 96 -10.52 9.88 -4.41
CA PRO A 96 -9.31 10.41 -5.04
C PRO A 96 -9.64 11.69 -5.82
N HIS A 97 -8.77 12.69 -5.74
CA HIS A 97 -8.90 14.00 -6.39
C HIS A 97 -8.45 13.95 -7.85
#